data_AF-H1KC04-F1
#
_entry.id   AF-H1KC04-F1
#
_cell.length_a   1.000
_cell.length_b   1.000
_cell.length_c   1.000
_cell.angle_alpha   90.00
_cell.angle_beta   90.00
_cell.angle_gamma   90.00
#
_symmetry.space_group_name_H-M   'P 1'
#
loop_
_entity.id
_entity.type
_entity.pdbx_description
1 polymer ?
#
loop_
_entity_poly.entity_id
_entity_poly.type
_entity_poly.pdbx_seq_one_letter_code
_entity_poly.pdbx_strand_id
1 'polypeptide(L)'
;MRRGVRTPDRSEITADTPLSLDVAARIAFPDGSMSGLTLRNAATRGDLGYAKIGGRVYTTLADIESMVAARWVKIEPRQSSQRRKSAESVEVREEAGAATARALQIAESLQQTLPWKKLR
;
A
#
# COMPACT_ATOMS: atom_id res chain seq x y z
N MET A 1 21.34 -13.03 37.53
CA MET A 1 22.45 -12.92 36.56
C MET A 1 21.94 -13.42 35.20
N ARG A 2 21.94 -12.58 34.15
CA ARG A 2 21.66 -13.08 32.80
C ARG A 2 22.89 -13.86 32.34
N ARG A 3 22.73 -15.16 32.06
CA ARG A 3 23.82 -15.99 31.53
C ARG A 3 24.23 -15.35 30.20
N GLY A 4 25.48 -14.88 30.09
CA GLY A 4 25.98 -14.30 28.85
C GLY A 4 25.82 -15.32 27.73
N VAL A 5 25.06 -14.96 26.70
CA VAL A 5 24.83 -15.83 25.56
C VAL A 5 26.11 -15.82 24.73
N ARG A 6 26.82 -16.96 24.68
CA ARG A 6 27.90 -17.15 23.71
C ARG A 6 27.28 -17.14 22.32
N THR A 7 27.76 -16.25 21.46
CA THR A 7 27.46 -16.28 20.04
C THR A 7 28.44 -17.27 19.40
N PRO A 8 27.97 -18.38 18.80
CA PRO A 8 28.83 -19.29 18.03
C PRO A 8 29.37 -18.60 16.79
N ASP A 9 30.49 -19.09 16.26
CA ASP A 9 31.04 -18.56 15.00
C ASP A 9 30.10 -18.88 13.84
N ARG A 10 29.97 -17.96 12.88
CA ARG A 10 29.03 -18.11 11.76
C ARG A 10 29.35 -19.32 10.89
N SER A 11 30.62 -19.73 10.84
CA SER A 11 31.11 -20.87 10.05
C SER A 11 30.56 -22.23 10.52
N GLU A 12 30.12 -22.32 11.78
CA GLU A 12 29.60 -23.56 12.38
C GLU A 12 28.08 -23.70 12.25
N ILE A 13 27.42 -22.70 11.66
CA ILE A 13 25.97 -22.54 11.70
C ILE A 13 25.42 -22.70 10.28
N THR A 14 24.61 -23.73 10.08
CA THR A 14 23.87 -23.92 8.82
C THR A 14 22.58 -23.11 8.83
N ALA A 15 22.01 -22.87 7.65
CA ALA A 15 20.77 -22.11 7.49
C ALA A 15 19.60 -22.69 8.31
N ASP A 16 19.52 -24.02 8.40
CA ASP A 16 18.48 -24.76 9.12
C ASP A 16 18.80 -25.04 10.60
N THR A 17 19.96 -24.57 11.09
CA THR A 17 20.33 -24.77 12.49
C THR A 17 19.35 -24.01 13.39
N PRO A 18 18.70 -24.66 14.38
CA PRO A 18 17.81 -23.97 15.31
C PRO A 18 18.63 -23.12 16.28
N LEU A 19 18.48 -21.80 16.18
CA LEU A 19 19.15 -20.81 17.01
C LEU A 19 18.18 -20.13 17.97
N SER A 20 18.65 -19.79 19.16
CA SER A 20 17.86 -18.95 20.07
C SER A 20 17.70 -17.55 19.46
N LEU A 21 16.58 -16.88 19.75
CA LEU A 21 16.27 -15.56 19.16
C LEU A 21 17.37 -14.52 19.42
N ASP A 22 17.98 -14.52 20.60
CA ASP A 22 19.08 -13.59 20.91
C ASP A 22 20.35 -13.88 20.09
N VAL A 23 20.67 -15.16 19.84
CA VAL A 23 21.82 -15.56 19.03
C VAL A 23 21.54 -15.27 17.55
N ALA A 24 20.37 -15.66 17.08
CA ALA A 24 19.95 -15.48 15.69
C ALA A 24 19.97 -14.01 15.29
N ALA A 25 19.48 -13.11 16.16
CA ALA A 25 19.54 -11.67 15.95
C ALA A 25 20.97 -11.16 15.76
N ARG A 26 21.91 -11.60 16.61
CA ARG A 26 23.32 -11.14 16.56
C ARG A 26 24.06 -11.63 15.31
N ILE A 27 23.65 -12.77 14.76
CA ILE A 27 24.27 -13.35 13.56
C ILE A 27 23.67 -12.74 12.30
N ALA A 28 22.34 -12.62 12.23
CA ALA A 28 21.64 -12.09 11.07
C ALA A 28 21.79 -10.56 10.94
N PHE A 29 21.87 -9.86 12.08
CA PHE A 29 21.96 -8.40 12.17
C PHE A 29 23.17 -8.01 13.03
N PRO A 30 24.39 -8.10 12.46
CA PRO A 30 25.63 -7.80 13.19
C PRO A 30 25.77 -6.31 13.59
N ASP A 31 24.97 -5.44 12.98
CA ASP A 31 24.83 -4.01 13.30
C ASP A 31 24.05 -3.76 14.61
N GLY A 32 23.38 -4.78 15.14
CA GLY A 32 22.58 -4.68 16.36
C GLY A 32 21.25 -3.93 16.19
N SER A 33 20.82 -3.67 14.95
CA SER A 33 19.52 -3.04 14.67
C SER A 33 18.34 -3.91 15.10
N MET A 34 18.56 -5.23 15.18
CA MET A 34 17.57 -6.20 15.63
C MET A 34 18.02 -6.90 16.92
N SER A 35 17.09 -7.07 17.84
CA SER A 35 17.30 -7.77 19.12
C SER A 35 16.48 -9.05 19.19
N GLY A 36 16.84 -9.97 20.09
CA GLY A 36 16.04 -11.17 20.34
C GLY A 36 14.61 -10.86 20.79
N LEU A 37 14.39 -9.73 21.48
CA LEU A 37 13.04 -9.25 21.83
C LEU A 37 12.25 -8.85 20.58
N THR A 38 12.89 -8.18 19.62
CA THR A 38 12.27 -7.79 18.35
C THR A 38 11.84 -9.02 17.55
N LEU A 39 12.71 -10.03 17.44
CA LEU A 39 12.38 -11.30 16.80
C LEU A 39 11.27 -12.06 17.55
N ARG A 40 11.25 -11.98 18.89
CA ARG A 40 10.16 -12.56 19.68
C ARG A 40 8.82 -11.93 19.35
N ASN A 41 8.79 -10.61 19.21
CA ASN A 41 7.59 -9.88 18.81
C ASN A 41 7.14 -10.27 17.40
N ALA A 42 8.06 -10.41 16.45
CA ALA A 42 7.76 -10.90 15.10
C ALA A 42 7.17 -12.33 15.12
N ALA A 43 7.76 -13.24 15.91
CA ALA A 43 7.25 -14.59 16.09
C ALA A 43 5.85 -14.61 16.73
N THR A 44 5.57 -13.73 17.70
CA THR A 44 4.22 -13.63 18.29
C THR A 44 3.18 -13.06 17.33
N ARG A 45 3.60 -12.23 16.37
CA ARG A 45 2.73 -11.67 15.32
C ARG A 45 2.45 -12.67 14.21
N GLY A 46 3.26 -13.74 14.10
CA GLY A 46 3.20 -14.71 13.02
C GLY A 46 4.03 -14.33 11.80
N ASP A 47 4.87 -13.29 11.90
CA ASP A 47 5.72 -12.82 10.80
C ASP A 47 7.01 -13.65 10.67
N LEU A 48 7.38 -14.42 11.70
CA LEU A 48 8.61 -15.20 11.77
C LEU A 48 8.32 -16.66 12.13
N GLY A 49 8.89 -17.60 11.37
CA GLY A 49 8.89 -19.03 11.69
C GLY A 49 9.66 -19.31 12.98
N TYR A 50 9.06 -20.08 13.88
CA TYR A 50 9.68 -20.43 15.15
C TYR A 50 9.34 -21.84 15.62
N ALA A 51 10.27 -22.45 16.36
CA ALA A 51 10.10 -23.72 17.05
C ALA A 51 10.12 -23.50 18.57
N LYS A 52 9.19 -24.12 19.29
CA LYS A 52 9.19 -24.15 20.77
C LYS A 52 9.74 -25.49 21.24
N ILE A 53 10.91 -25.48 21.89
CA ILE A 53 11.57 -26.68 22.41
C ILE A 53 11.95 -26.44 23.88
N GLY A 54 11.43 -27.26 24.80
CA GLY A 54 11.74 -27.16 26.22
C GLY A 54 11.44 -25.80 26.86
N GLY A 55 10.35 -25.15 26.42
CA GLY A 55 9.96 -23.81 26.90
C GLY A 55 10.79 -22.65 26.33
N ARG A 56 11.74 -22.94 25.43
CA ARG A 56 12.54 -21.94 24.71
C ARG A 56 12.06 -21.80 23.28
N VAL A 57 12.26 -20.61 22.73
CA VAL A 57 11.89 -20.28 21.34
C VAL A 57 13.16 -20.25 20.52
N TYR A 58 13.14 -20.98 19.42
CA TYR A 58 14.20 -21.07 18.43
C TYR A 58 13.67 -20.65 17.08
N THR A 59 14.56 -20.22 16.21
CA THR A 59 14.30 -19.89 14.81
C THR A 59 15.49 -20.33 13.97
N THR A 60 15.32 -20.43 12.67
CA THR A 60 16.40 -20.75 11.73
C THR A 60 16.86 -19.47 11.02
N LEU A 61 18.06 -19.47 10.45
CA LEU A 61 18.50 -18.34 9.62
C LEU A 61 17.67 -18.27 8.32
N ALA A 62 17.25 -19.41 7.79
CA ALA A 62 16.35 -19.48 6.63
C ALA A 62 14.99 -18.79 6.88
N ASP A 63 14.40 -18.98 8.07
CA ASP A 63 13.16 -18.30 8.46
C ASP A 63 13.36 -16.78 8.55
N ILE A 64 14.51 -16.33 9.07
CA ILE A 64 14.84 -14.91 9.16
C ILE A 64 15.02 -14.31 7.76
N GLU A 65 15.74 -15.01 6.87
CA GLU A 65 15.91 -14.58 5.48
C GLU A 65 14.56 -14.48 4.76
N SER A 66 13.68 -15.45 4.96
CA SER A 66 12.32 -15.45 4.42
C SER A 66 11.49 -14.26 4.94
N MET A 67 11.58 -13.97 6.24
CA MET A 67 10.93 -12.81 6.86
C MET A 67 11.45 -11.49 6.27
N VAL A 68 12.77 -11.37 6.09
CA VAL A 68 13.40 -10.17 5.52
C VAL A 68 12.98 -9.99 4.06
N ALA A 69 13.03 -11.06 3.27
CA ALA A 69 12.63 -11.04 1.86
C ALA A 69 11.16 -10.63 1.70
N ALA A 70 10.26 -11.14 2.55
CA ALA A 70 8.84 -10.75 2.54
C ALA A 70 8.61 -9.28 2.89
N ARG A 71 9.55 -8.63 3.60
CA ARG A 71 9.45 -7.23 4.02
C ARG A 71 10.18 -6.25 3.09
N TRP A 72 11.00 -6.75 2.16
CA TRP A 72 11.65 -5.91 1.18
C TRP A 72 10.63 -5.28 0.23
N VAL A 73 10.56 -3.96 0.26
CA VAL A 73 9.74 -3.18 -0.66
C VAL A 73 10.58 -2.88 -1.90
N LYS A 74 10.16 -3.40 -3.06
CA LYS A 74 10.77 -3.03 -4.34
C LYS A 74 10.36 -1.60 -4.66
N ILE A 75 11.32 -0.68 -4.64
CA ILE A 75 11.10 0.69 -5.10
C ILE A 75 11.06 0.62 -6.62
N GLU A 76 9.87 0.67 -7.21
CA GLU A 76 9.78 0.96 -8.63
C GLU A 76 10.23 2.41 -8.87
N PRO A 77 11.07 2.66 -9.88
CA PRO A 77 11.41 4.02 -10.24
C PRO A 77 10.10 4.74 -10.51
N ARG A 78 9.86 5.82 -9.75
CA ARG A 78 8.69 6.67 -9.89
C ARG A 78 8.57 7.03 -11.37
N GLN A 79 7.66 6.37 -12.08
CA GLN A 79 7.25 6.83 -13.38
C GLN A 79 6.70 8.21 -13.10
N SER A 80 7.47 9.22 -13.50
CA SER A 80 7.02 10.57 -13.66
C SER A 80 5.87 10.47 -14.66
N SER A 81 4.66 10.21 -14.16
CA SER A 81 3.43 10.47 -14.87
C SER A 81 3.46 11.95 -15.10
N GLN A 82 4.06 12.29 -16.25
CA GLN A 82 4.12 13.59 -16.83
C GLN A 82 2.73 14.16 -16.62
N ARG A 83 2.67 15.23 -15.82
CA ARG A 83 1.49 16.05 -15.64
C ARG A 83 1.14 16.56 -17.03
N ARG A 84 0.44 15.75 -17.82
CA ARG A 84 -0.29 16.22 -18.98
C ARG A 84 -1.36 17.10 -18.34
N LYS A 85 -1.09 18.40 -18.35
CA LYS A 85 -2.17 19.37 -18.44
C LYS A 85 -2.96 18.95 -19.66
N SER A 86 -4.05 18.21 -19.46
CA SER A 86 -5.13 18.13 -20.42
C SER A 86 -5.77 19.52 -20.42
N ALA A 87 -5.13 20.46 -21.11
CA ALA A 87 -5.80 21.65 -21.57
C ALA A 87 -6.61 21.22 -22.79
N GLU A 88 -7.92 21.38 -22.68
CA GLU A 88 -8.88 21.52 -23.78
C GLU A 88 -9.08 20.26 -24.68
N SER A 89 -10.28 19.75 -24.88
CA SER A 89 -11.54 20.45 -25.13
C SER A 89 -12.68 19.88 -24.29
N VAL A 90 -13.35 20.75 -23.54
CA VAL A 90 -14.74 20.49 -23.15
C VAL A 90 -15.55 20.68 -24.42
N GLU A 91 -16.03 19.58 -25.00
CA GLU A 91 -17.13 19.66 -25.95
C GLU A 91 -18.35 20.17 -25.19
N VAL A 92 -18.55 21.50 -25.22
CA VAL A 92 -19.84 22.10 -24.94
C VAL A 92 -20.73 21.72 -26.12
N ARG A 93 -21.32 20.52 -26.02
CA ARG A 93 -22.33 20.02 -26.93
C ARG A 93 -23.56 20.92 -26.82
N GLU A 94 -23.66 21.87 -27.73
CA GLU A 94 -24.88 22.26 -28.45
C GLU A 94 -26.22 22.41 -27.68
N GLU A 95 -26.24 22.66 -26.37
CA GLU A 95 -27.49 22.94 -25.64
C GLU A 95 -27.87 24.43 -25.64
N ALA A 96 -27.00 25.31 -26.12
CA ALA A 96 -27.31 26.74 -26.24
C ALA A 96 -28.38 27.01 -27.33
N GLY A 97 -28.37 26.23 -28.41
CA GLY A 97 -29.37 26.32 -29.50
C GLY A 97 -30.70 25.66 -29.16
N ALA A 98 -30.69 24.56 -28.41
CA ALA A 98 -31.90 23.83 -28.04
C ALA A 98 -32.76 24.60 -27.03
N ALA A 99 -32.14 25.29 -26.07
CA ALA A 99 -32.84 26.13 -25.10
C ALA A 99 -33.52 27.35 -25.76
N THR A 100 -32.85 27.99 -26.73
CA THR A 100 -33.43 29.09 -27.52
C THR A 100 -34.54 28.59 -28.44
N ALA A 101 -34.36 27.44 -29.10
CA ALA A 101 -35.37 26.85 -29.97
C ALA A 101 -36.66 26.50 -29.20
N ARG A 102 -36.54 25.92 -28.00
CA ARG A 102 -37.72 25.63 -27.15
C ARG A 102 -38.39 26.90 -26.64
N ALA A 103 -37.64 27.92 -26.25
CA ALA A 103 -38.20 29.20 -25.81
C ALA A 103 -39.02 29.87 -26.94
N LEU A 104 -38.53 29.82 -28.18
CA LEU A 104 -39.27 30.34 -29.34
C LEU A 104 -40.53 29.53 -29.64
N GLN A 105 -40.49 28.20 -29.57
CA GLN A 105 -41.69 27.35 -29.75
C GLN A 105 -42.78 27.63 -28.71
N ILE A 106 -42.39 27.88 -27.45
CA ILE A 106 -43.33 28.25 -26.39
C ILE A 106 -43.95 29.62 -26.68
N ALA A 107 -43.16 30.61 -27.10
CA ALA A 107 -43.65 31.95 -27.43
C ALA A 107 -44.62 31.95 -28.63
N GLU A 108 -44.33 31.16 -29.67
CA GLU A 108 -45.20 31.02 -30.85
C GLU A 108 -46.53 30.35 -30.49
N SER A 109 -46.49 29.30 -29.66
CA SER A 109 -47.71 28.61 -29.19
C SER A 109 -48.65 29.54 -28.40
N LEU A 110 -48.08 30.51 -27.67
CA LEU A 110 -48.85 31.54 -26.97
C LEU A 110 -49.46 32.57 -27.92
N GLN A 111 -48.83 32.88 -29.06
CA GLN A 111 -49.41 33.81 -30.04
C GLN A 111 -50.64 33.25 -30.75
N GLN A 112 -50.69 31.93 -30.99
CA GLN A 112 -51.83 31.29 -31.66
C GLN A 112 -53.05 31.09 -30.75
N THR A 113 -52.83 31.07 -29.43
CA THR A 113 -53.90 30.84 -28.44
C THR A 113 -54.49 32.13 -27.86
N LEU A 114 -53.92 33.29 -28.19
CA LEU A 114 -54.44 34.57 -27.76
C LEU A 114 -55.39 35.14 -28.84
N PRO A 115 -56.71 35.22 -28.58
CA PRO A 115 -57.62 35.93 -29.47
C PRO A 115 -57.29 37.42 -29.40
N TRP A 116 -56.63 37.94 -30.45
CA TRP A 116 -56.31 39.35 -30.57
C TRP A 116 -57.59 40.20 -30.57
N LYS A 117 -57.89 40.81 -29.42
CA LYS A 117 -58.96 41.78 -29.27
C LYS A 117 -58.56 43.04 -30.04
N LYS A 118 -59.08 43.19 -31.27
CA LYS A 118 -59.11 44.48 -31.98
C LYS A 118 -59.80 45.49 -31.07
N LEU A 119 -59.06 46.47 -30.57
CA LEU A 119 -59.63 47.72 -30.08
C LEU A 119 -59.19 48.81 -31.06
N ARG A 120 -60.21 49.25 -31.80
CA ARG A 120 -60.20 50.40 -32.70
C ARG A 120 -60.27 51.68 -31.87
#